data_AF-A0A8T4PE40-F1
#
_entry.id   AF-A0A8T4PE40-F1
#
_cell.length_a   1.000
_cell.length_b   1.000
_cell.length_c   1.000
_cell.angle_alpha   90.00
_cell.angle_beta   90.00
_cell.angle_gamma   90.00
#
_symmetry.space_group_name_H-M   'P 1'
#
loop_
_entity.id
_entity.type
_entity.pdbx_description
1 polymer ?
#
loop_
_entity_poly.entity_id
_entity_poly.type
_entity_poly.pdbx_seq_one_letter_code
_entity_poly.pdbx_strand_id
1 'polypeptide(L)'
;MAKGYNDIIKCKPRNNFIIVKVNQKNTEQLSYLFCTKIHYLHDKAKGCFDHHLIIYNKDRLIFKVWLPNSEKDSEFNNVEQALESVGMVVQK
;
A
#
# COMPACT_ATOMS: atom_id res chain seq x y z
N MET A 1 -10.01 -21.61 -8.57
CA MET A 1 -9.21 -21.04 -7.47
C MET A 1 -8.60 -19.74 -7.98
N ALA A 2 -9.02 -18.58 -7.48
CA ALA A 2 -8.39 -17.32 -7.83
C ALA A 2 -6.98 -17.30 -7.25
N LYS A 3 -5.96 -17.05 -8.07
CA LYS A 3 -4.59 -16.80 -7.60
C LYS A 3 -4.54 -15.33 -7.20
N GLY A 4 -4.60 -15.04 -5.90
CA GLY A 4 -4.33 -13.69 -5.39
C GLY A 4 -2.84 -13.35 -5.51
N TYR A 5 -2.54 -12.12 -5.88
CA TYR A 5 -1.17 -11.59 -5.86
C TYR A 5 -0.95 -10.86 -4.54
N ASN A 6 0.14 -11.17 -3.84
CA ASN A 6 0.48 -10.53 -2.57
C ASN A 6 1.93 -10.07 -2.65
N ASP A 7 2.14 -8.76 -2.54
CA ASP A 7 3.47 -8.16 -2.48
C ASP A 7 3.64 -7.37 -1.19
N ILE A 8 4.87 -7.36 -0.68
CA ILE A 8 5.16 -6.92 0.68
C ILE A 8 6.51 -6.21 0.76
N ILE A 9 6.49 -4.97 1.26
CA ILE A 9 7.70 -4.27 1.71
C ILE A 9 7.82 -4.45 3.23
N LYS A 10 8.99 -4.91 3.70
CA LYS A 10 9.34 -5.04 5.12
C LYS A 10 10.64 -4.30 5.42
N CYS A 11 10.73 -3.69 6.60
CA CYS A 11 12.01 -3.26 7.14
C CYS A 11 12.96 -4.45 7.25
N LYS A 12 14.23 -4.24 6.89
CA LYS A 12 15.31 -5.14 7.30
C LYS A 12 15.53 -4.98 8.81
N PRO A 13 15.99 -6.02 9.53
CA PRO A 13 16.15 -5.98 10.99
C PRO A 13 17.03 -4.84 11.55
N ARG A 14 17.85 -4.20 10.69
CA ARG A 14 18.77 -3.10 11.06
C ARG A 14 18.26 -1.69 10.71
N ASN A 15 17.19 -1.55 9.92
CA ASN A 15 16.58 -0.25 9.62
C ASN A 15 15.29 -0.10 10.41
N ASN A 16 15.18 0.95 11.22
CA ASN A 16 14.11 1.05 12.21
C ASN A 16 12.71 1.29 11.61
N PHE A 17 12.59 1.95 10.45
CA PHE A 17 11.29 2.28 9.84
C PHE A 17 11.36 2.40 8.31
N ILE A 18 10.25 2.07 7.64
CA ILE A 18 9.86 2.55 6.32
C ILE A 18 9.11 3.86 6.53
N ILE A 19 9.53 4.91 5.84
CA ILE A 19 8.87 6.20 5.87
C ILE A 19 8.01 6.31 4.61
N VAL A 20 6.71 6.47 4.79
CA VAL A 20 5.78 6.74 3.69
C VAL A 20 5.41 8.21 3.74
N LYS A 21 5.67 8.93 2.66
CA LYS A 21 5.22 10.31 2.47
C LYS A 21 3.83 10.29 1.83
N VAL A 22 2.88 10.98 2.42
CA VAL A 22 1.53 11.16 1.88
C VAL A 22 1.49 12.51 1.15
N ASN A 23 1.41 12.45 -0.17
CA ASN A 23 1.27 13.60 -1.06
C ASN A 23 -0.21 13.77 -1.43
N GLN A 24 -1.01 14.41 -0.57
CA GLN A 24 -2.34 14.83 -0.97
C GLN A 24 -2.26 16.18 -1.71
N LYS A 25 -2.83 16.23 -2.92
CA LYS A 25 -2.85 17.45 -3.76
C LYS A 25 -3.57 18.63 -3.10
N ASN A 26 -4.43 18.38 -2.12
CA ASN A 26 -5.34 19.37 -1.53
C ASN A 26 -4.97 19.73 -0.07
N THR A 27 -3.82 19.28 0.43
CA THR A 27 -3.37 19.64 1.78
C THR A 27 -2.01 20.30 1.70
N GLU A 28 -1.89 21.52 2.21
CA GLU A 28 -0.61 22.23 2.30
C GLU A 28 0.37 21.53 3.25
N GLN A 29 -0.15 20.72 4.18
CA GLN A 29 0.64 20.02 5.17
C GLN A 29 1.15 18.66 4.67
N LEU A 30 2.48 18.51 4.66
CA LEU A 30 3.15 17.25 4.45
C LEU A 30 2.87 16.29 5.61
N SER A 31 2.35 15.10 5.28
CA SER A 31 2.08 14.03 6.25
C SER A 31 2.98 12.83 6.01
N TYR A 32 3.46 12.22 7.09
CA TYR A 32 4.36 11.07 7.07
C TYR A 32 3.80 9.93 7.91
N LEU A 33 3.91 8.70 7.41
CA LEU A 33 3.65 7.49 8.17
C LEU A 33 4.96 6.74 8.42
N PHE A 34 5.21 6.43 9.68
CA PHE A 34 6.33 5.58 10.10
C PHE A 34 5.81 4.16 10.31
N CYS A 35 6.30 3.24 9.51
CA CYS A 35 5.81 1.86 9.49
C CYS A 35 6.96 0.87 9.41
N THR A 36 6.69 -0.40 9.67
CA THR A 36 7.70 -1.47 9.56
C THR A 36 7.39 -2.43 8.42
N LYS A 37 6.16 -2.38 7.90
CA LYS A 37 5.63 -3.33 6.92
C LYS A 37 4.47 -2.72 6.15
N ILE A 38 4.46 -2.88 4.84
CA ILE A 38 3.38 -2.49 3.93
C ILE A 38 3.01 -3.72 3.11
N HIS A 39 1.72 -4.07 3.12
CA HIS A 39 1.15 -5.19 2.37
C HIS A 39 0.22 -4.65 1.30
N TYR A 40 0.39 -5.13 0.08
CA TYR A 40 -0.63 -5.04 -0.96
C TYR A 40 -1.34 -6.39 -1.07
N LEU A 41 -2.65 -6.39 -0.86
CA LEU A 41 -3.51 -7.55 -1.09
C LEU A 41 -4.31 -7.35 -2.36
N HIS A 42 -4.35 -8.39 -3.18
CA HIS A 42 -5.17 -8.45 -4.37
C HIS A 42 -5.95 -9.77 -4.37
N ASP A 43 -7.27 -9.67 -4.33
CA ASP A 43 -8.17 -10.82 -4.45
C ASP A 43 -9.25 -10.59 -5.51
N LYS A 44 -9.74 -11.66 -6.13
CA LYS A 44 -10.82 -11.62 -7.11
C LYS A 44 -12.05 -12.30 -6.54
N ALA A 45 -13.02 -11.52 -6.10
CA ALA A 45 -14.29 -12.01 -5.59
C ALA A 45 -15.42 -11.70 -6.58
N LYS A 46 -16.14 -12.75 -7.02
CA LYS A 46 -17.34 -12.63 -7.88
C LYS A 46 -17.16 -11.81 -9.17
N GLY A 47 -15.94 -11.77 -9.72
CA GLY A 47 -15.64 -11.05 -10.96
C GLY A 47 -15.16 -9.61 -10.77
N CYS A 48 -15.16 -9.08 -9.54
CA CYS A 48 -14.55 -7.81 -9.20
C CYS A 48 -13.21 -8.06 -8.51
N PHE A 49 -12.21 -7.24 -8.83
CA PHE A 49 -10.98 -7.22 -8.07
C PHE A 49 -11.13 -6.32 -6.84
N ASP A 50 -10.56 -6.80 -5.74
CA ASP A 50 -10.52 -6.10 -4.46
C ASP A 50 -9.05 -5.87 -4.09
N HIS A 51 -8.67 -4.59 -4.02
CA HIS A 51 -7.30 -4.16 -3.85
C HIS A 51 -7.15 -3.41 -2.53
N HIS A 52 -6.30 -3.90 -1.63
CA HIS A 52 -6.07 -3.27 -0.33
C HIS A 52 -4.61 -2.95 -0.13
N LEU A 53 -4.32 -1.72 0.31
CA LEU A 53 -3.05 -1.40 0.95
C LEU A 53 -3.23 -1.42 2.46
N ILE A 54 -2.33 -2.14 3.13
CA ILE A 54 -2.36 -2.34 4.58
C ILE A 54 -0.99 -2.01 5.16
N ILE A 55 -0.92 -1.00 6.02
CA ILE A 55 0.32 -0.47 6.60
C ILE A 55 0.35 -0.80 8.09
N TYR A 56 1.47 -1.37 8.54
CA TYR A 56 1.67 -1.79 9.91
C TYR A 56 2.87 -1.10 10.55
N ASN A 57 2.76 -0.80 11.84
CA ASN A 57 3.90 -0.51 12.70
C ASN A 57 4.07 -1.63 13.72
N LYS A 58 5.19 -2.36 13.60
CA LYS A 58 5.39 -3.68 14.22
C LYS A 58 4.23 -4.62 13.82
N ASP A 59 3.47 -5.09 14.80
CA ASP A 59 2.33 -5.99 14.59
C ASP A 59 0.98 -5.26 14.61
N ARG A 60 0.98 -3.93 14.71
CA ARG A 60 -0.26 -3.13 14.76
C ARG A 60 -0.58 -2.55 13.39
N LEU A 61 -1.81 -2.75 12.93
CA LEU A 61 -2.38 -2.05 11.79
C LEU A 61 -2.52 -0.57 12.13
N ILE A 62 -1.94 0.31 11.30
CA ILE A 62 -2.03 1.77 11.49
C ILE A 62 -2.79 2.48 10.36
N PHE A 63 -2.83 1.88 9.18
CA PHE A 63 -3.52 2.47 8.04
C PHE A 63 -3.97 1.37 7.08
N LYS A 64 -5.21 1.47 6.58
CA LYS A 64 -5.77 0.60 5.57
C LYS A 64 -6.53 1.46 4.57
N VAL A 65 -6.33 1.22 3.29
CA VAL A 65 -7.08 1.89 2.22
C VAL A 65 -7.48 0.90 1.14
N TRP A 66 -8.71 1.03 0.69
CA TRP A 66 -9.21 0.35 -0.50
C TRP A 66 -8.75 1.14 -1.72
N LEU A 67 -8.15 0.46 -2.69
CA LEU A 67 -7.63 1.11 -3.88
C LEU A 67 -8.71 1.18 -4.95
N PRO A 68 -8.78 2.28 -5.71
CA PRO A 68 -9.66 2.34 -6.87
C PRO A 68 -9.23 1.24 -7.85
N ASN A 69 -10.21 0.52 -8.39
CA ASN A 69 -9.95 -0.36 -9.52
C ASN A 69 -9.42 0.50 -10.67
N SER A 70 -8.33 0.06 -11.30
CA SER A 70 -7.87 0.71 -12.51
C SER A 70 -8.92 0.57 -13.62
N GLU A 71 -8.94 1.46 -14.62
CA GLU A 71 -9.84 1.30 -15.79
C GLU A 71 -9.62 -0.04 -16.53
N LYS A 72 -8.48 -0.69 -16.31
CA LYS A 72 -8.12 -2.01 -16.83
C LYS A 72 -8.51 -3.16 -15.90
N ASP A 73 -9.03 -2.86 -14.71
CA ASP A 73 -9.33 -3.80 -13.62
C ASP A 73 -8.15 -4.79 -13.45
N SER A 74 -6.93 -4.26 -13.52
CA SER A 74 -5.69 -5.04 -13.53
C SER A 74 -4.89 -4.80 -12.27
N GLU A 75 -4.21 -5.84 -11.79
CA GLU A 75 -3.32 -5.79 -10.63
C GLU A 75 -2.24 -4.72 -10.72
N PHE A 76 -1.88 -4.15 -9.57
CA PHE A 76 -0.65 -3.34 -9.48
C PHE A 76 0.55 -4.29 -9.51
N ASN A 77 1.62 -3.90 -10.19
CA ASN A 77 2.78 -4.77 -10.36
C ASN A 77 3.63 -4.91 -9.07
N ASN A 78 3.48 -3.98 -8.12
CA ASN A 78 4.17 -3.97 -6.83
C ASN A 78 3.49 -3.01 -5.83
N VAL A 79 3.95 -3.03 -4.57
CA VAL A 79 3.48 -2.15 -3.49
C VAL A 79 3.69 -0.67 -3.81
N GLU A 80 4.78 -0.29 -4.46
CA GLU A 80 5.07 1.11 -4.79
C GLU A 80 4.04 1.70 -5.77
N GLN A 81 3.68 0.98 -6.83
CA GLN A 81 2.62 1.39 -7.77
C GLN A 81 1.28 1.52 -7.06
N ALA A 82 0.96 0.60 -6.15
CA ALA A 82 -0.25 0.67 -5.35
C ALA A 82 -0.26 1.92 -4.45
N LEU A 83 0.88 2.28 -3.84
CA LEU A 83 1.01 3.47 -2.99
C LEU A 83 0.83 4.76 -3.81
N GLU A 84 1.46 4.83 -4.99
CA GLU A 84 1.37 5.99 -5.88
C GLU A 84 -0.07 6.26 -6.32
N SER A 85 -0.88 5.20 -6.52
CA SER A 85 -2.30 5.31 -6.90
C SER A 85 -3.15 6.10 -5.90
N VAL A 86 -2.75 6.11 -4.62
CA VAL A 86 -3.41 6.83 -3.53
C VAL A 86 -2.60 8.02 -3.03
N GLY A 87 -1.65 8.50 -3.84
CA GLY A 87 -0.83 9.67 -3.51
C GLY A 87 0.16 9.42 -2.38
N MET A 88 0.68 8.19 -2.26
CA MET A 88 1.70 7.84 -1.27
C MET A 88 3.00 7.40 -1.95
N VAL A 89 4.14 7.68 -1.35
CA VAL A 89 5.45 7.24 -1.84
C VAL A 89 6.36 6.80 -0.69
N VAL A 90 7.14 5.74 -0.91
CA VAL A 90 8.20 5.36 0.04
C VAL A 90 9.37 6.35 -0.09
N GLN A 91 9.79 6.94 1.03
CA GLN A 91 11.03 7.72 1.11
C GLN A 91 12.21 6.76 1.32
N LYS A 92 13.19 6.82 0.42
CA LYS A 92 14.43 6.04 0.49
C LYS A 92 15.51 6.78 1.25
#